data_AF-A0A9W6ZSG0-F1
#
_entry.id   AF-A0A9W6ZSG0-F1
#
_cell.length_a   1.000
_cell.length_b   1.000
_cell.length_c   1.000
_cell.angle_alpha   90.00
_cell.angle_beta   90.00
_cell.angle_gamma   90.00
#
_symmetry.space_group_name_H-M   'P 1'
#
loop_
_entity.id
_entity.type
_entity.pdbx_description
1 polymer ?
#
loop_
_entity_poly.entity_id
_entity_poly.type
_entity_poly.pdbx_seq_one_letter_code
_entity_poly.pdbx_strand_id
1 'polypeptide(L)'
;MQLDALKPGENDQTTVICLDDFHLNDRAGRKVTKLTALNPLENDFDTMYDQLKQLKEGKTISKPIYNHVNGTLDTPETIEPTPIVIVEGLHPMYDSRVRD
;
A
#
# COMPACT_ATOMS: atom_id res chain seq x y z
N MET A 1 9.79 0.42 12.06
CA MET A 1 8.87 1.43 12.63
C MET A 1 7.73 1.48 11.64
N GLN A 2 6.64 0.78 11.92
CA GLN A 2 5.46 0.81 11.07
C GLN A 2 4.89 2.22 11.24
N LEU A 3 4.88 3.01 10.16
CA LEU A 3 4.13 4.25 10.15
C LEU A 3 2.67 3.81 10.12
N ASP A 4 2.07 3.64 11.29
CA ASP A 4 0.62 3.54 11.40
C ASP A 4 0.05 4.72 10.60
N ALA A 5 -0.95 4.46 9.76
CA ALA A 5 -1.73 5.53 9.15
C ALA A 5 -2.07 6.54 10.26
N LEU A 6 -1.71 7.81 10.05
CA LEU A 6 -1.93 8.87 11.02
C LEU A 6 -3.36 8.77 11.53
N LYS A 7 -3.52 8.54 12.83
CA LYS A 7 -4.85 8.41 13.44
C LYS A 7 -5.64 9.70 13.15
N PRO A 8 -6.94 9.61 12.85
CA PRO A 8 -7.79 10.79 12.71
C PRO A 8 -7.71 11.61 13.99
N GLY A 9 -7.20 12.84 13.90
CA GLY A 9 -7.16 13.77 15.04
C GLY A 9 -5.93 14.67 15.16
N GLU A 10 -4.77 14.31 14.59
CA GLU A 10 -3.56 15.15 14.71
C GLU A 10 -3.02 15.72 13.39
N ASN A 11 -3.51 15.28 12.23
CA ASN A 11 -3.31 15.98 10.96
C ASN A 11 -4.33 15.49 9.90
N ASP A 12 -5.54 16.02 9.96
CA ASP A 12 -6.70 15.64 9.12
C ASP A 12 -6.58 16.07 7.64
N GLN A 13 -5.35 16.27 7.16
CA GLN A 13 -5.03 16.79 5.84
C GLN A 13 -4.24 15.78 4.99
N THR A 14 -3.62 14.78 5.62
CA THR A 14 -2.67 13.90 4.95
C THR A 14 -2.85 12.44 5.33
N THR A 15 -2.95 11.58 4.32
CA THR A 15 -2.86 10.12 4.46
C THR A 15 -1.55 9.64 3.86
N VAL A 16 -0.81 8.80 4.57
CA VAL A 16 0.38 8.12 4.06
C VAL A 16 0.02 6.66 3.77
N ILE A 17 0.31 6.20 2.56
CA ILE A 17 0.08 4.83 2.10
C ILE A 17 1.43 4.17 1.89
N CYS A 18 1.69 3.09 2.64
CA CYS A 18 2.88 2.26 2.46
C CYS A 18 2.65 1.25 1.33
N LEU A 19 3.54 1.18 0.35
CA LEU A 19 3.38 0.30 -0.81
C LEU A 19 3.60 -1.18 -0.51
N ASP A 20 4.23 -1.51 0.62
CA ASP A 20 4.38 -2.89 1.09
C ASP A 20 3.01 -3.55 1.33
N ASP A 21 1.95 -2.76 1.57
CA ASP A 21 0.57 -3.25 1.68
C ASP A 21 0.07 -3.94 0.40
N PHE A 22 0.64 -3.59 -0.75
CA PHE A 22 0.29 -4.17 -2.05
C PHE A 22 1.22 -5.34 -2.44
N HIS A 23 1.89 -5.99 -1.49
CA HIS A 23 2.60 -7.24 -1.80
C HIS A 23 1.64 -8.36 -2.25
N LEU A 24 2.01 -9.07 -3.32
CA LEU A 24 1.27 -10.26 -3.78
C LEU A 24 1.43 -11.45 -2.84
N ASN A 25 2.60 -11.61 -2.24
CA ASN A 25 2.89 -12.67 -1.28
C ASN A 25 3.39 -12.13 0.05
N ASP A 26 3.03 -12.85 1.11
CA ASP A 26 3.59 -12.66 2.43
C ASP A 26 5.06 -13.11 2.51
N ARG A 27 5.69 -12.96 3.68
CA ARG A 27 7.10 -13.32 3.89
C ARG A 27 7.38 -14.80 3.64
N ALA A 28 6.42 -15.69 3.90
CA ALA A 28 6.57 -17.13 3.68
C ALA A 28 6.40 -17.46 2.19
N GLY A 29 5.42 -16.88 1.52
CA GLY A 29 5.17 -17.02 0.09
C GLY A 29 6.39 -16.59 -0.73
N ARG A 30 7.02 -15.46 -0.39
CA ARG A 30 8.28 -15.03 -1.05
C ARG A 30 9.44 -16.00 -0.90
N LYS A 31 9.49 -16.79 0.18
CA LYS A 31 10.50 -17.87 0.33
C LYS A 31 10.22 -19.03 -0.63
N VAL A 32 8.97 -19.28 -0.97
CA VAL A 32 8.56 -20.32 -1.93
C VAL A 32 8.88 -19.88 -3.36
N THR A 33 8.52 -18.65 -3.73
CA THR A 33 8.81 -18.08 -5.05
C THR A 33 10.30 -17.80 -5.26
N LYS A 34 11.05 -17.61 -4.16
CA LYS A 34 12.47 -17.22 -4.12
C LYS A 34 12.72 -15.82 -4.71
N LEU A 35 11.70 -14.97 -4.71
CA LEU A 35 11.82 -13.58 -5.10
C LEU A 35 11.82 -12.69 -3.87
N THR A 36 12.51 -11.55 -3.95
CA THR A 36 12.51 -10.55 -2.89
C THR A 36 11.35 -9.58 -3.06
N ALA A 37 11.02 -8.82 -2.02
CA ALA A 37 10.04 -7.74 -2.10
C ALA A 37 10.38 -6.70 -3.18
N LEU A 38 11.67 -6.54 -3.53
CA LEU A 38 12.13 -5.64 -4.60
C LEU A 38 11.67 -6.10 -5.99
N ASN A 39 11.36 -7.38 -6.17
CA ASN A 39 10.97 -7.91 -7.47
C ASN A 39 9.54 -7.44 -7.80
N PRO A 40 9.31 -6.80 -8.96
CA PRO A 40 7.98 -6.38 -9.38
C PRO A 40 6.92 -7.48 -9.39
N LEU A 41 7.32 -8.75 -9.61
CA LEU A 41 6.41 -9.90 -9.57
C LEU A 41 5.87 -10.23 -8.17
N GLU A 42 6.42 -9.61 -7.12
CA GLU A 42 5.95 -9.76 -5.74
C GLU A 42 5.02 -8.61 -5.30
N ASN A 43 4.60 -7.74 -6.22
CA ASN A 43 3.78 -6.56 -5.95
C ASN A 43 2.57 -6.51 -6.89
N ASP A 44 1.40 -6.20 -6.33
CA ASP A 44 0.13 -6.10 -7.04
C ASP A 44 -0.10 -4.66 -7.53
N PHE A 45 0.49 -4.34 -8.68
CA PHE A 45 0.36 -3.02 -9.28
C PHE A 45 -1.05 -2.71 -9.79
N ASP A 46 -1.87 -3.72 -10.07
CA ASP A 46 -3.25 -3.51 -10.52
C ASP A 46 -4.11 -3.01 -9.37
N THR A 47 -4.08 -3.72 -8.23
CA THR A 47 -4.79 -3.27 -7.01
C THR A 47 -4.23 -1.94 -6.51
N MET A 48 -2.91 -1.74 -6.56
CA MET A 48 -2.27 -0.47 -6.20
C MET A 48 -2.81 0.68 -7.06
N TYR A 49 -2.79 0.55 -8.39
CA TYR A 49 -3.30 1.58 -9.29
C TYR A 49 -4.78 1.88 -9.03
N ASP A 50 -5.62 0.85 -8.96
CA ASP A 50 -7.07 1.02 -8.83
C ASP A 50 -7.43 1.72 -7.51
N GLN A 51 -6.75 1.40 -6.42
CA GLN A 51 -7.01 2.04 -5.12
C GLN A 51 -6.46 3.46 -5.03
N LEU A 52 -5.25 3.71 -5.53
CA LEU A 52 -4.69 5.07 -5.55
C LEU A 52 -5.50 6.00 -6.46
N LYS A 53 -6.00 5.50 -7.59
CA LYS A 53 -6.92 6.24 -8.45
C LYS A 53 -8.22 6.57 -7.73
N GLN A 54 -8.80 5.63 -7.00
CA GLN A 54 -10.01 5.87 -6.21
C GLN A 54 -9.79 6.97 -5.16
N LEU A 55 -8.68 6.96 -4.44
CA LEU A 55 -8.34 8.03 -3.50
C LEU A 55 -8.18 9.38 -4.21
N LYS A 56 -7.50 9.43 -5.37
CA LYS A 56 -7.36 10.64 -6.21
C LYS A 56 -8.72 11.18 -6.69
N GLU A 57 -9.70 10.30 -6.87
CA GLU A 57 -11.09 10.63 -7.23
C GLU A 57 -11.98 10.94 -5.99
N GLY A 58 -11.43 10.94 -4.78
CA GLY A 58 -12.18 11.22 -3.56
C GLY A 58 -13.08 10.08 -3.10
N LYS A 59 -12.69 8.83 -3.36
CA LYS A 59 -13.43 7.62 -2.95
C LYS A 59 -12.68 6.86 -1.85
N THR A 60 -13.46 6.30 -0.92
CA THR A 60 -13.00 5.37 0.12
C THR A 60 -12.49 4.07 -0.50
N ILE A 61 -11.42 3.50 0.06
CA ILE A 61 -10.85 2.22 -0.37
C ILE A 61 -10.82 1.20 0.77
N SER A 62 -10.75 -0.09 0.41
CA SER A 62 -10.42 -1.19 1.31
C SER A 62 -8.98 -1.60 1.07
N LYS A 63 -8.05 -0.96 1.79
CA LYS A 63 -6.61 -1.12 1.58
C LYS A 63 -6.12 -2.39 2.26
N PRO A 64 -5.39 -3.29 1.57
CA PRO A 64 -4.72 -4.39 2.24
C PRO A 64 -3.73 -3.91 3.31
N ILE A 65 -3.31 -4.81 4.19
CA ILE A 65 -2.29 -4.53 5.20
C ILE A 65 -1.23 -5.61 5.11
N TYR A 66 0.02 -5.18 4.91
CA TYR A 66 1.17 -6.05 5.12
C TYR A 66 1.73 -5.81 6.52
N ASN A 67 1.62 -6.83 7.36
CA ASN A 67 2.05 -6.73 8.75
C ASN A 67 3.55 -7.03 8.86
N HIS A 68 4.34 -6.00 9.18
CA HIS A 68 5.79 -6.16 9.28
C HIS A 68 6.26 -7.00 10.49
N VAL A 69 5.43 -7.11 11.54
CA VAL A 69 5.77 -7.84 12.77
C VAL A 69 5.81 -9.34 12.49
N ASN A 70 4.73 -9.89 11.95
CA ASN A 70 4.61 -11.33 11.67
C ASN A 70 4.94 -11.68 10.20
N GLY A 71 4.95 -10.69 9.30
CA GLY A 71 5.21 -10.87 7.87
C GLY A 71 4.03 -11.46 7.10
N THR A 72 2.79 -11.27 7.55
CA THR A 72 1.56 -11.76 6.91
C THR A 72 0.79 -10.66 6.19
N LEU A 73 -0.16 -11.07 5.35
CA LEU A 73 -1.21 -10.20 4.82
C LEU A 73 -2.41 -10.26 5.78
N ASP A 74 -2.73 -9.13 6.40
CA ASP A 74 -3.83 -9.02 7.37
C ASP A 74 -5.13 -8.55 6.67
N THR A 75 -6.23 -8.54 7.43
CA THR A 75 -7.53 -8.05 6.92
C THR A 75 -7.39 -6.59 6.47
N PRO A 76 -7.94 -6.22 5.30
CA PRO A 76 -7.92 -4.85 4.82
C PRO A 76 -8.53 -3.84 5.79
N GLU A 77 -8.03 -2.61 5.77
CA GLU A 77 -8.60 -1.46 6.48
C GLU A 77 -9.32 -0.51 5.54
N THR A 78 -10.29 0.24 6.09
CA THR A 78 -10.97 1.31 5.37
C THR A 78 -10.14 2.58 5.43
N ILE A 79 -9.81 3.15 4.26
CA ILE A 79 -9.14 4.44 4.15
C ILE A 79 -10.06 5.43 3.45
N GLU A 80 -10.35 6.54 4.13
CA GLU A 80 -11.04 7.69 3.56
C GLU A 80 -10.04 8.63 2.86
N PRO A 81 -10.44 9.29 1.77
CA PRO A 81 -9.58 10.23 1.05
C PRO A 81 -9.29 11.47 1.90
N THR A 82 -8.05 11.96 1.82
CA THR A 82 -7.61 13.21 2.43
C THR A 82 -7.11 14.19 1.36
N PRO A 83 -7.01 15.50 1.67
CA PRO A 83 -6.49 16.50 0.74
C PRO A 83 -5.11 16.16 0.14
N ILE A 84 -4.25 15.49 0.89
CA ILE A 84 -2.91 15.08 0.45
C ILE A 84 -2.73 13.58 0.69
N VAL A 85 -2.50 12.81 -0.37
CA VAL A 85 -2.11 11.40 -0.26
C VAL A 85 -0.62 11.28 -0.60
N ILE A 86 0.15 10.78 0.35
CA ILE A 86 1.57 10.46 0.17
C ILE A 86 1.69 8.96 -0.02
N VAL A 87 2.31 8.53 -1.12
CA VAL A 87 2.57 7.13 -1.42
C VAL A 87 4.06 6.88 -1.24
N GLU A 88 4.42 5.95 -0.36
CA GLU A 88 5.81 5.70 0.02
C GLU A 88 6.14 4.20 0.00
N GLY A 89 7.40 3.87 -0.30
CA GLY A 89 7.86 2.48 -0.37
C GLY A 89 8.80 2.24 -1.55
N LEU A 90 8.92 0.97 -1.95
CA LEU A 90 9.91 0.53 -2.93
C LEU A 90 9.59 0.90 -4.37
N HIS A 91 8.31 0.95 -4.76
CA HIS A 91 7.90 1.07 -6.17
C HIS A 91 6.94 2.23 -6.52
N PRO A 92 7.01 3.42 -5.89
CA PRO A 92 6.03 4.49 -6.12
C PRO A 92 6.00 5.03 -7.55
N MET A 93 7.07 4.82 -8.32
CA MET A 93 7.22 5.32 -9.69
C MET A 93 7.49 4.19 -10.71
N TYR A 94 7.32 2.93 -10.32
CA TYR A 94 7.61 1.78 -11.17
C TYR A 94 6.55 1.58 -12.26
N ASP A 95 5.28 1.52 -11.87
CA ASP A 95 4.15 1.40 -12.82
C ASP A 95 3.79 2.78 -13.38
N SER A 96 3.75 2.90 -14.71
CA SER A 96 3.45 4.18 -15.37
C SER A 96 2.06 4.72 -15.03
N ARG A 97 1.09 3.84 -14.76
CA ARG A 97 -0.28 4.23 -14.39
C ARG A 97 -0.36 4.87 -13.01
N VAL A 98 0.57 4.52 -12.12
CA VAL A 98 0.71 5.12 -10.78
C VAL A 98 1.51 6.42 -10.84
N ARG A 99 2.54 6.46 -11.70
CA ARG A 99 3.41 7.63 -11.88
C ARG A 99 2.69 8.83 -12.51
N ASP A 100 1.77 8.60 -13.43
CA ASP A 100 1.12 9.63 -14.27
C ASP A 100 -0.26 10.06 -13.71
#